data_AF-A0A6A5CFI1-F1
#
_entry.id   AF-A0A6A5CFI1-F1
#
_cell.length_a   1.000
_cell.length_b   1.000
_cell.length_c   1.000
_cell.angle_alpha   90.00
_cell.angle_beta   90.00
_cell.angle_gamma   90.00
#
_symmetry.space_group_name_H-M   'P 1'
#
loop_
_entity.id
_entity.type
_entity.pdbx_description
1 polymer ?
#
loop_
_entity_poly.entity_id
_entity_poly.type
_entity_poly.pdbx_seq_one_letter_code
_entity_poly.pdbx_strand_id
1 'polypeptide(L)'
;MSSSSNRALNLLVIIILVTFLLVCGCLLNVRSPFVEGHSRWNFPSPRTSDSGLKTYPCGGIQFFGQGQPVTTLAPGKQILKFEETISHTGAPFRIALSIGDDSNYDKFILVDHIPHNDATESNPVKVYQYEVTIPDINCPKCSLALTNPMTDKITSGTCCSYPTTTTTTLTGNPQCFSVYHSCANIVITGSKSIQEFMSSGGGGGGYNYTGPCGDYTQESATWIRQSDASWKLASTFTNFYIPPTNQQCANFASTCPPKSAPNNTSTSGNRNNGASSTSMMSLLVLLAFIFCLEIANYGWK
;
A
#
# COMPACT_ATOMS: atom_id res chain seq x y z
N MET A 1 54.46 48.99 4.40
CA MET A 1 53.49 48.25 5.25
C MET A 1 52.16 48.19 4.49
N SER A 2 51.89 47.14 3.71
CA SER A 2 50.64 47.02 2.92
C SER A 2 50.37 45.58 2.42
N SER A 3 51.37 44.68 2.38
CA SER A 3 51.18 43.33 1.81
C SER A 3 50.69 42.25 2.78
N SER A 4 50.72 42.45 4.11
CA SER A 4 50.26 41.43 5.07
C SER A 4 48.73 41.40 5.22
N SER A 5 48.04 42.54 5.07
CA SER A 5 46.58 42.64 5.25
C SER A 5 45.80 41.85 4.18
N ASN A 6 46.26 41.90 2.93
CA ASN A 6 45.59 41.21 1.82
C ASN A 6 45.69 39.68 1.89
N ARG A 7 46.72 39.13 2.55
CA ARG A 7 46.86 37.66 2.70
C ARG A 7 45.87 37.10 3.72
N ALA A 8 45.59 37.82 4.80
CA ALA A 8 44.62 37.41 5.79
C ALA A 8 43.19 37.43 5.23
N LEU A 9 42.85 38.47 4.46
CA LEU A 9 41.54 38.59 3.82
C LEU A 9 41.30 37.47 2.80
N ASN A 10 42.28 37.18 1.94
CA ASN A 10 42.18 36.11 0.95
C ASN A 10 42.03 34.72 1.59
N LEU A 11 42.73 34.46 2.69
CA LEU A 11 42.61 33.19 3.42
C LEU A 11 41.21 33.04 4.06
N LEU A 12 40.66 34.11 4.64
CA LEU A 12 39.33 34.10 5.22
C LEU A 12 38.23 33.82 4.18
N VAL A 13 38.33 34.45 3.00
CA VAL A 13 37.38 34.23 1.90
C VAL A 13 37.40 32.78 1.41
N ILE A 14 38.59 32.18 1.28
CA ILE A 14 38.73 30.77 0.88
C ILE A 14 38.09 29.83 1.91
N ILE A 15 38.32 30.09 3.22
CA ILE A 15 37.73 29.28 4.28
C ILE A 15 36.20 29.36 4.26
N ILE A 16 35.61 30.54 4.05
CA ILE A 16 34.16 30.72 3.96
C ILE A 16 33.60 29.96 2.75
N LEU A 17 34.22 30.07 1.58
CA LEU A 17 33.80 29.38 0.36
C LEU A 17 33.86 27.85 0.49
N VAL A 18 34.94 27.32 1.06
CA VAL A 18 35.09 25.86 1.28
C VAL A 18 34.06 25.36 2.29
N THR A 19 33.83 26.11 3.37
CA THR A 19 32.83 25.75 4.38
C THR A 19 31.43 25.77 3.79
N PHE A 20 31.09 26.80 3.00
CA PHE A 20 29.81 26.89 2.31
C PHE A 20 29.59 25.73 1.32
N LEU A 21 30.60 25.38 0.53
CA LEU A 21 30.54 24.26 -0.41
C LEU A 21 30.38 22.90 0.30
N LEU A 22 31.08 22.69 1.41
CA LEU A 22 30.93 21.47 2.22
C LEU A 22 29.54 21.39 2.86
N VAL A 23 29.00 22.50 3.37
CA VAL A 23 27.65 22.55 3.96
C VAL A 23 26.59 22.32 2.88
N CYS A 24 26.69 22.96 1.71
CA CYS A 24 25.79 22.71 0.58
C CYS A 24 25.88 21.27 0.07
N GLY A 25 27.09 20.69 -0.01
CA GLY A 25 27.28 19.28 -0.40
C GLY A 25 26.65 18.29 0.58
N CYS A 26 26.68 18.59 1.88
CA CYS A 26 25.97 17.80 2.90
C CYS A 26 24.45 17.98 2.83
N LEU A 27 23.95 19.19 2.55
CA LEU A 27 22.51 19.47 2.46
C LEU A 27 21.86 18.90 1.19
N LEU A 28 22.60 18.79 0.08
CA LEU A 28 22.10 18.17 -1.15
C LEU A 28 22.04 16.62 -1.08
N ASN A 29 22.66 16.01 -0.06
CA ASN A 29 22.58 14.56 0.19
C ASN A 29 21.48 14.18 1.17
N VAL A 30 20.68 15.13 1.65
CA VAL A 30 19.47 14.82 2.40
C VAL A 30 18.42 14.32 1.40
N ARG A 31 18.55 13.05 0.99
CA ARG A 31 17.44 12.34 0.36
C ARG A 31 16.30 12.40 1.36
N SER A 32 15.31 13.25 1.08
CA SER A 32 14.04 13.21 1.80
C SER A 32 13.60 11.76 1.75
N PRO A 33 13.52 11.04 2.89
CA PRO A 33 12.91 9.74 2.85
C PRO A 33 11.45 10.05 2.57
N PHE A 34 11.04 9.96 1.30
CA PHE A 34 9.66 9.71 0.96
C PHE A 34 9.34 8.36 1.58
N VAL A 35 9.05 8.35 2.88
CA VAL A 35 8.38 7.23 3.52
C VAL A 35 6.92 7.41 3.15
N GLU A 36 6.62 7.14 1.89
CA GLU A 36 5.27 6.88 1.45
C GLU A 36 5.25 5.42 1.05
N GLY A 37 5.04 4.57 2.05
CA GLY A 37 5.03 3.13 1.85
C GLY A 37 3.76 2.52 2.39
N HIS A 38 3.06 1.78 1.55
CA HIS A 38 1.82 1.10 1.90
C HIS A 38 1.95 -0.40 1.60
N SER A 39 0.88 -1.05 1.15
CA SER A 39 0.87 -2.50 0.94
C SER A 39 1.53 -2.90 -0.39
N ARG A 40 2.46 -3.85 -0.38
CA ARG A 40 2.99 -4.48 -1.61
C ARG A 40 3.14 -5.99 -1.51
N TRP A 41 3.17 -6.67 -2.65
CA TRP A 41 3.58 -8.07 -2.67
C TRP A 41 5.02 -8.23 -2.22
N ASN A 42 5.27 -9.33 -1.51
CA ASN A 42 6.59 -9.85 -1.19
C ASN A 42 6.82 -11.18 -1.95
N PHE A 43 5.81 -12.05 -1.94
CA PHE A 43 5.69 -13.23 -2.81
C PHE A 43 4.23 -13.40 -3.27
N PRO A 44 3.95 -13.44 -4.58
CA PRO A 44 4.91 -13.46 -5.70
C PRO A 44 5.67 -12.13 -5.86
N SER A 45 6.78 -12.12 -6.62
CA SER A 45 7.55 -10.88 -6.77
C SER A 45 6.71 -9.75 -7.40
N PRO A 46 6.62 -8.56 -6.80
CA PRO A 46 5.84 -7.46 -7.34
C PRO A 46 6.46 -6.93 -8.63
N ARG A 47 5.65 -6.29 -9.49
CA ARG A 47 6.13 -5.61 -10.71
C ARG A 47 7.06 -4.43 -10.42
N THR A 48 6.93 -3.82 -9.25
CA THR A 48 7.72 -2.68 -8.79
C THR A 48 7.97 -2.79 -7.29
N SER A 49 9.06 -2.18 -6.82
CA SER A 49 9.30 -2.03 -5.39
C SER A 49 8.48 -0.90 -4.76
N ASP A 50 7.78 -0.08 -5.55
CA ASP A 50 6.90 0.94 -4.99
C ASP A 50 5.73 0.31 -4.23
N SER A 51 5.55 0.74 -2.98
CA SER A 51 4.47 0.28 -2.10
C SER A 51 3.38 1.33 -1.92
N GLY A 52 3.53 2.55 -2.45
CA GLY A 52 2.58 3.66 -2.31
C GLY A 52 1.63 3.84 -3.48
N LEU A 53 1.43 2.81 -4.31
CA LEU A 53 0.62 2.92 -5.53
C LEU A 53 -0.88 3.03 -5.20
N LYS A 54 -1.49 4.17 -5.52
CA LYS A 54 -2.92 4.47 -5.30
C LYS A 54 -3.79 4.40 -6.57
N THR A 55 -3.16 4.26 -7.74
CA THR A 55 -3.87 4.25 -9.02
C THR A 55 -4.33 2.84 -9.35
N TYR A 56 -5.64 2.65 -9.59
CA TYR A 56 -6.19 1.37 -10.02
C TYR A 56 -5.65 0.95 -11.40
N PRO A 57 -5.43 -0.34 -11.68
CA PRO A 57 -5.43 -1.47 -10.73
C PRO A 57 -4.08 -1.74 -10.08
N CYS A 58 -2.98 -1.24 -10.66
CA CYS A 58 -1.60 -1.63 -10.36
C CYS A 58 -0.64 -0.43 -10.31
N GLY A 59 -1.11 0.76 -9.94
CA GLY A 59 -0.33 2.00 -9.96
C GLY A 59 -0.04 2.54 -11.37
N GLY A 60 -0.76 2.08 -12.39
CA GLY A 60 -0.44 2.36 -13.80
C GLY A 60 0.79 1.62 -14.32
N ILE A 61 1.34 0.68 -13.54
CA ILE A 61 2.48 -0.14 -13.98
C ILE A 61 2.02 -1.16 -15.03
N GLN A 62 2.68 -1.14 -16.18
CA GLN A 62 2.35 -1.98 -17.34
C GLN A 62 2.25 -3.47 -16.98
N PHE A 63 1.20 -4.13 -17.48
CA PHE A 63 1.05 -5.59 -17.46
C PHE A 63 2.14 -6.27 -18.28
N PHE A 64 2.91 -7.19 -17.67
CA PHE A 64 4.01 -7.90 -18.33
C PHE A 64 4.98 -6.96 -19.09
N GLY A 65 5.32 -5.83 -18.46
CA GLY A 65 6.31 -4.90 -18.97
C GLY A 65 7.71 -5.55 -19.09
N GLN A 66 8.55 -5.01 -19.97
CA GLN A 66 9.89 -5.53 -20.20
C GLN A 66 10.72 -5.56 -18.90
N GLY A 67 11.33 -6.71 -18.61
CA GLY A 67 12.18 -6.90 -17.43
C GLY A 67 11.43 -7.04 -16.10
N GLN A 68 10.09 -7.03 -16.10
CA GLN A 68 9.32 -7.32 -14.89
C GLN A 68 9.47 -8.79 -14.49
N PRO A 69 9.51 -9.09 -13.17
CA PRO A 69 9.56 -10.46 -12.70
C PRO A 69 8.25 -11.19 -13.03
N VAL A 70 8.36 -12.51 -13.22
CA VAL A 70 7.22 -13.40 -13.41
C VAL A 70 7.39 -14.60 -12.49
N THR A 71 6.37 -14.92 -11.70
CA THR A 71 6.40 -16.07 -10.78
C THR A 71 5.51 -17.19 -11.32
N THR A 72 6.01 -18.43 -11.32
CA THR A 72 5.18 -19.60 -11.65
C THR A 72 4.52 -20.15 -10.39
N LEU A 73 3.20 -20.32 -10.41
CA LEU A 73 2.40 -20.90 -9.35
C LEU A 73 1.74 -22.20 -9.83
N ALA A 74 1.71 -23.20 -8.96
CA ALA A 74 0.90 -24.40 -9.15
C ALA A 74 -0.53 -24.16 -8.63
N PRO A 75 -1.56 -24.79 -9.23
CA PRO A 75 -2.90 -24.82 -8.65
C PRO A 75 -2.92 -25.38 -7.22
N GLY A 76 -3.98 -25.05 -6.49
CA GLY A 76 -4.18 -25.49 -5.11
C GLY A 76 -3.68 -24.49 -4.07
N LYS A 77 -3.49 -24.94 -2.83
CA LYS A 77 -3.13 -24.08 -1.71
C LYS A 77 -1.69 -23.57 -1.86
N GLN A 78 -1.52 -22.26 -1.88
CA GLN A 78 -0.23 -21.57 -1.92
C GLN A 78 -0.15 -20.58 -0.76
N ILE A 79 1.04 -20.45 -0.16
CA ILE A 79 1.31 -19.37 0.80
C ILE A 79 1.80 -18.16 0.02
N LEU A 80 1.01 -17.10 0.03
CA LEU A 80 1.42 -15.80 -0.51
C LEU A 80 1.94 -14.93 0.64
N LYS A 81 2.87 -14.03 0.31
CA LYS A 81 3.41 -13.05 1.25
C LYS A 81 3.23 -11.65 0.73
N PHE A 82 2.82 -10.75 1.59
CA PHE A 82 2.77 -9.33 1.30
C PHE A 82 3.25 -8.56 2.50
N GLU A 83 3.56 -7.29 2.31
CA GLU A 83 4.05 -6.43 3.36
C GLU A 83 3.31 -5.11 3.39
N GLU A 84 3.25 -4.54 4.58
CA GLU A 84 2.70 -3.23 4.86
C GLU A 84 3.80 -2.41 5.53
N THR A 85 4.13 -1.29 4.92
CA THR A 85 5.25 -0.43 5.36
C THR A 85 4.79 0.78 6.18
N ILE A 86 3.49 1.11 6.13
CA ILE A 86 2.78 2.02 7.04
C ILE A 86 1.48 1.33 7.46
N SER A 87 1.30 1.16 8.77
CA SER A 87 0.16 0.42 9.29
C SER A 87 -1.13 1.26 9.27
N HIS A 88 -2.18 0.73 8.65
CA HIS A 88 -3.52 1.32 8.65
C HIS A 88 -4.46 0.49 9.53
N THR A 89 -4.69 0.95 10.76
CA THR A 89 -5.48 0.22 11.77
C THR A 89 -6.86 -0.17 11.22
N GLY A 90 -7.15 -1.47 11.25
CA GLY A 90 -8.38 -2.03 10.70
C GLY A 90 -8.52 -2.03 9.19
N ALA A 91 -7.52 -1.64 8.38
CA ALA A 91 -7.62 -1.64 6.93
C ALA A 91 -7.43 -3.05 6.33
N PRO A 92 -8.48 -3.70 5.83
CA PRO A 92 -8.39 -5.07 5.34
C PRO A 92 -7.62 -5.16 4.01
N PHE A 93 -7.29 -6.38 3.60
CA PHE A 93 -6.69 -6.67 2.30
C PHE A 93 -7.60 -7.55 1.44
N ARG A 94 -7.43 -7.48 0.12
CA ARG A 94 -8.03 -8.37 -0.87
C ARG A 94 -6.96 -8.88 -1.80
N ILE A 95 -7.12 -10.13 -2.23
CA ILE A 95 -6.30 -10.79 -3.25
C ILE A 95 -7.22 -11.22 -4.39
N ALA A 96 -6.95 -10.72 -5.59
CA ALA A 96 -7.72 -11.02 -6.78
C ALA A 96 -6.83 -11.44 -7.95
N LEU A 97 -7.40 -12.19 -8.88
CA LEU A 97 -6.77 -12.66 -10.10
C LEU A 97 -7.28 -11.88 -11.30
N SER A 98 -6.40 -11.62 -12.27
CA SER A 98 -6.77 -11.25 -13.63
C SER A 98 -6.12 -12.22 -14.62
N ILE A 99 -6.85 -12.52 -15.71
CA ILE A 99 -6.48 -13.52 -16.71
C ILE A 99 -6.24 -12.81 -18.03
N GLY A 100 -5.00 -12.82 -18.51
CA GLY A 100 -4.61 -12.27 -19.81
C GLY A 100 -4.29 -10.78 -19.81
N ASP A 101 -4.68 -10.02 -18.78
CA ASP A 101 -4.48 -8.58 -18.69
C ASP A 101 -4.53 -8.04 -17.23
N ASP A 102 -4.83 -6.75 -17.06
CA ASP A 102 -5.05 -6.05 -15.78
C ASP A 102 -6.53 -5.65 -15.60
N SER A 103 -7.46 -6.48 -16.04
CA SER A 103 -8.90 -6.22 -15.96
C SER A 103 -9.62 -7.26 -15.10
N ASN A 104 -10.91 -7.04 -14.82
CA ASN A 104 -11.79 -8.06 -14.22
C ASN A 104 -11.34 -8.62 -12.85
N TYR A 105 -10.55 -7.88 -12.07
CA TYR A 105 -10.17 -8.30 -10.70
C TYR A 105 -11.38 -8.48 -9.77
N ASP A 106 -12.49 -7.82 -10.10
CA ASP A 106 -13.79 -7.94 -9.45
C ASP A 106 -14.52 -9.26 -9.80
N LYS A 107 -14.12 -9.95 -10.87
CA LYS A 107 -14.70 -11.24 -11.29
C LYS A 107 -14.00 -12.45 -10.67
N PHE A 108 -12.70 -12.34 -10.38
CA PHE A 108 -11.89 -13.46 -9.88
C PHE A 108 -11.23 -13.13 -8.53
N ILE A 109 -12.05 -12.76 -7.54
CA ILE A 109 -11.60 -12.49 -6.17
C ILE A 109 -11.19 -13.81 -5.50
N LEU A 110 -9.90 -14.01 -5.21
CA LEU A 110 -9.39 -15.22 -4.55
C LEU A 110 -9.68 -15.21 -3.05
N VAL A 111 -9.44 -14.07 -2.41
CA VAL A 111 -9.72 -13.83 -1.00
C VAL A 111 -10.09 -12.36 -0.85
N ASP A 112 -11.13 -12.06 -0.09
CA ASP A 112 -11.47 -10.70 0.31
C ASP A 112 -11.46 -10.57 1.82
N HIS A 113 -11.49 -9.34 2.31
CA HIS A 113 -11.66 -9.04 3.73
C HIS A 113 -10.61 -9.71 4.64
N ILE A 114 -9.36 -9.83 4.16
CA ILE A 114 -8.25 -10.29 5.01
C ILE A 114 -8.08 -9.25 6.12
N PRO A 115 -8.35 -9.60 7.40
CA PRO A 115 -8.39 -8.61 8.47
C PRO A 115 -6.99 -8.06 8.78
N HIS A 116 -6.90 -6.79 9.15
CA HIS A 116 -5.63 -6.16 9.49
C HIS A 116 -5.02 -6.71 10.79
N ASN A 117 -3.69 -6.62 10.92
CA ASN A 117 -2.96 -6.90 12.15
C ASN A 117 -2.70 -5.61 12.92
N ASP A 118 -3.54 -5.28 13.90
CA ASP A 118 -3.37 -4.08 14.73
C ASP A 118 -2.25 -4.18 15.78
N ALA A 119 -1.58 -5.33 15.90
CA ALA A 119 -0.47 -5.47 16.85
C ALA A 119 0.62 -4.43 16.58
N THR A 120 1.15 -3.86 17.65
CA THR A 120 2.29 -2.94 17.58
C THR A 120 3.57 -3.73 17.34
N GLU A 121 4.44 -3.22 16.46
CA GLU A 121 5.77 -3.78 16.24
C GLU A 121 6.83 -2.69 16.24
N SER A 122 8.04 -3.08 16.64
CA SER A 122 9.23 -2.23 16.54
C SER A 122 9.74 -2.11 15.11
N ASN A 123 9.46 -3.10 14.26
CA ASN A 123 9.77 -3.02 12.83
C ASN A 123 8.68 -2.19 12.14
N PRO A 124 9.04 -1.15 11.37
CA PRO A 124 8.05 -0.40 10.58
C PRO A 124 7.36 -1.26 9.51
N VAL A 125 7.98 -2.36 9.07
CA VAL A 125 7.43 -3.24 8.02
C VAL A 125 6.86 -4.52 8.62
N LYS A 126 5.56 -4.73 8.42
CA LYS A 126 4.87 -5.99 8.74
C LYS A 126 4.82 -6.87 7.51
N VAL A 127 5.31 -8.10 7.61
CA VAL A 127 5.19 -9.11 6.55
C VAL A 127 4.10 -10.09 6.94
N TYR A 128 3.10 -10.26 6.08
CA TYR A 128 1.96 -11.15 6.25
C TYR A 128 2.17 -12.43 5.44
N GLN A 129 1.70 -13.56 5.96
CA GLN A 129 1.53 -14.83 5.24
C GLN A 129 0.06 -15.19 5.18
N TYR A 130 -0.43 -15.51 3.98
CA TYR A 130 -1.82 -15.94 3.79
C TYR A 130 -1.89 -17.14 2.85
N GLU A 131 -2.67 -18.15 3.24
CA GLU A 131 -2.94 -19.32 2.40
C GLU A 131 -4.07 -18.98 1.42
N VAL A 132 -3.75 -19.02 0.12
CA VAL A 132 -4.70 -18.74 -0.97
C VAL A 132 -4.83 -20.00 -1.82
N THR A 133 -6.05 -20.35 -2.21
CA THR A 133 -6.27 -21.42 -3.19
C THR A 133 -6.17 -20.85 -4.59
N ILE A 134 -5.10 -21.18 -5.30
CA ILE A 134 -4.89 -20.81 -6.71
C ILE A 134 -5.76 -21.72 -7.58
N PRO A 135 -6.58 -21.17 -8.50
CA PRO A 135 -7.46 -21.96 -9.33
C PRO A 135 -6.68 -22.88 -10.27
N ASP A 136 -7.29 -24.02 -10.60
CA ASP A 136 -6.75 -24.91 -11.63
C ASP A 136 -7.03 -24.36 -13.03
N ILE A 137 -6.12 -23.53 -13.53
CA ILE A 137 -6.16 -22.90 -14.85
C ILE A 137 -4.76 -22.84 -15.45
N ASN A 138 -4.63 -23.22 -16.73
CA ASN A 138 -3.42 -22.98 -17.51
C ASN A 138 -3.41 -21.52 -17.97
N CYS A 139 -2.76 -20.65 -17.21
CA CYS A 139 -2.69 -19.22 -17.50
C CYS A 139 -1.25 -18.77 -17.71
N PRO A 140 -0.78 -18.64 -18.97
CA PRO A 140 0.59 -18.23 -19.27
C PRO A 140 0.84 -16.73 -19.02
N LYS A 141 -0.22 -15.93 -18.86
CA LYS A 141 -0.14 -14.50 -18.54
C LYS A 141 -1.29 -14.13 -17.61
N CYS A 142 -1.06 -14.20 -16.31
CA CYS A 142 -2.02 -13.81 -15.28
C CYS A 142 -1.41 -12.74 -14.36
N SER A 143 -2.26 -12.03 -13.64
CA SER A 143 -1.84 -11.08 -12.61
C SER A 143 -2.55 -11.34 -11.29
N LEU A 144 -1.80 -11.29 -10.19
CA LEU A 144 -2.40 -11.17 -8.85
C LEU A 144 -2.37 -9.72 -8.40
N ALA A 145 -3.52 -9.19 -8.02
CA ALA A 145 -3.65 -7.90 -7.36
C ALA A 145 -3.80 -8.10 -5.85
N LEU A 146 -2.96 -7.42 -5.08
CA LEU A 146 -3.17 -7.12 -3.67
C LEU A 146 -3.77 -5.72 -3.59
N THR A 147 -4.89 -5.59 -2.90
CA THR A 147 -5.49 -4.28 -2.64
C THR A 147 -5.73 -4.07 -1.16
N ASN A 148 -5.48 -2.86 -0.68
CA ASN A 148 -5.65 -2.49 0.72
C ASN A 148 -6.47 -1.20 0.83
N PRO A 149 -7.80 -1.31 0.99
CA PRO A 149 -8.67 -0.15 1.21
C PRO A 149 -8.43 0.46 2.59
N MET A 150 -8.08 1.76 2.64
CA MET A 150 -7.81 2.46 3.90
C MET A 150 -9.09 2.78 4.67
N THR A 151 -9.62 1.80 5.40
CA THR A 151 -10.79 1.99 6.27
C THR A 151 -10.46 2.66 7.60
N ASP A 152 -9.17 2.90 7.90
CA ASP A 152 -8.79 3.77 9.01
C ASP A 152 -9.19 5.24 8.78
N LYS A 153 -9.47 5.62 7.53
CA LYS A 153 -9.92 6.97 7.14
C LYS A 153 -11.43 7.14 7.07
N ILE A 154 -12.20 6.06 7.25
CA ILE A 154 -13.66 6.16 7.35
C ILE A 154 -14.07 6.32 8.81
N THR A 155 -15.27 6.88 9.03
CA THR A 155 -15.84 7.00 10.38
C THR A 155 -15.99 5.61 11.00
N SER A 156 -15.61 5.45 12.27
CA SER A 156 -15.75 4.17 12.96
C SER A 156 -17.21 3.70 12.94
N GLY A 157 -17.44 2.41 12.66
CA GLY A 157 -18.78 1.83 12.51
C GLY A 157 -19.48 2.13 11.17
N THR A 158 -18.79 2.79 10.23
CA THR A 158 -19.23 2.92 8.83
C THR A 158 -18.46 1.97 7.92
N CYS A 159 -18.82 1.96 6.63
CA CYS A 159 -18.16 1.18 5.59
C CYS A 159 -17.79 2.07 4.40
N CYS A 160 -17.04 1.52 3.45
CA CYS A 160 -16.81 2.10 2.13
C CYS A 160 -16.71 1.01 1.05
N SER A 161 -16.88 1.37 -0.22
CA SER A 161 -16.92 0.38 -1.31
C SER A 161 -15.71 0.43 -2.25
N TYR A 162 -15.24 -0.73 -2.71
CA TYR A 162 -14.17 -0.90 -3.69
C TYR A 162 -14.21 -2.28 -4.43
N PRO A 163 -13.97 -2.37 -5.76
CA PRO A 163 -13.76 -1.25 -6.68
C PRO A 163 -15.07 -0.52 -6.95
N THR A 164 -14.99 0.74 -7.38
CA THR A 164 -16.16 1.47 -7.84
C THR A 164 -16.57 0.94 -9.21
N THR A 165 -17.67 0.20 -9.28
CA THR A 165 -18.21 -0.34 -10.54
C THR A 165 -18.87 0.73 -11.40
N THR A 166 -19.01 1.96 -10.89
CA THR A 166 -19.74 3.02 -11.56
C THR A 166 -18.93 4.31 -11.65
N THR A 167 -18.68 4.76 -12.89
CA THR A 167 -18.34 6.15 -13.22
C THR A 167 -19.48 7.12 -12.81
N THR A 168 -20.66 6.61 -12.51
CA THR A 168 -21.69 7.37 -11.84
C THR A 168 -21.35 7.46 -10.36
N THR A 169 -21.11 8.69 -9.94
CA THR A 169 -21.34 9.21 -8.59
C THR A 169 -22.76 8.85 -8.16
N LEU A 170 -23.01 7.58 -7.82
CA LEU A 170 -24.20 7.18 -7.11
C LEU A 170 -24.11 7.90 -5.76
N THR A 171 -24.83 9.00 -5.69
CA THR A 171 -25.03 9.84 -4.51
C THR A 171 -25.55 8.97 -3.39
N GLY A 172 -24.65 8.37 -2.59
CA GLY A 172 -25.05 7.53 -1.47
C GLY A 172 -24.02 6.54 -0.96
N ASN A 173 -23.20 5.92 -1.83
CA ASN A 173 -22.23 4.93 -1.36
C ASN A 173 -20.85 5.57 -1.13
N PRO A 174 -20.31 5.52 0.11
CA PRO A 174 -18.98 6.07 0.39
C PRO A 174 -17.93 5.23 -0.34
N GLN A 175 -17.29 5.78 -1.36
CA GLN A 175 -16.12 5.17 -1.97
C GLN A 175 -14.97 5.16 -0.96
N CYS A 176 -14.19 4.08 -0.91
CA CYS A 176 -12.99 4.07 -0.09
C CYS A 176 -12.03 5.17 -0.56
N PHE A 177 -11.76 6.14 0.32
CA PHE A 177 -11.07 7.39 -0.01
C PHE A 177 -9.75 7.17 -0.73
N SER A 178 -8.96 6.19 -0.27
CA SER A 178 -7.78 5.76 -1.00
C SER A 178 -7.51 4.28 -0.73
N VAL A 179 -7.04 3.62 -1.78
CA VAL A 179 -6.81 2.17 -1.83
C VAL A 179 -5.41 1.97 -2.37
N TYR A 180 -4.63 1.11 -1.73
CA TYR A 180 -3.32 0.72 -2.26
C TYR A 180 -3.42 -0.48 -3.14
N HIS A 181 -2.51 -0.54 -4.09
CA HIS A 181 -2.47 -1.55 -5.12
C HIS A 181 -1.05 -2.12 -5.23
N SER A 182 -0.96 -3.43 -5.40
CA SER A 182 0.27 -4.07 -5.83
C SER A 182 -0.07 -5.23 -6.73
N CYS A 183 0.65 -5.34 -7.85
CA CYS A 183 0.42 -6.41 -8.80
C CYS A 183 1.68 -7.23 -9.01
N ALA A 184 1.49 -8.53 -9.22
CA ALA A 184 2.55 -9.45 -9.57
C ALA A 184 2.16 -10.21 -10.85
N ASN A 185 3.10 -10.30 -11.79
CA ASN A 185 2.91 -11.14 -12.97
C ASN A 185 3.12 -12.60 -12.58
N ILE A 186 2.17 -13.45 -12.96
CA ILE A 186 2.22 -14.87 -12.66
C ILE A 186 1.91 -15.73 -13.88
N VAL A 187 2.43 -16.95 -13.84
CA VAL A 187 2.04 -18.07 -14.68
C VAL A 187 1.38 -19.11 -13.77
N ILE A 188 0.22 -19.63 -14.15
CA ILE A 188 -0.43 -20.75 -13.44
C ILE A 188 -0.36 -21.97 -14.34
N THR A 189 0.24 -23.05 -13.84
CA THR A 189 0.41 -24.32 -14.58
C THR A 189 -0.73 -25.30 -14.26
N GLY A 190 -1.98 -24.88 -14.50
CA GLY A 190 -3.14 -25.72 -14.33
C GLY A 190 -3.43 -26.67 -15.50
N SER A 191 -4.38 -27.58 -15.26
CA SER A 191 -4.84 -28.57 -16.23
C SER A 191 -5.93 -28.03 -17.16
N LYS A 192 -6.76 -27.10 -16.70
CA LYS A 192 -7.88 -26.55 -17.47
C LYS A 192 -7.42 -25.43 -18.39
N SER A 193 -7.93 -25.39 -19.61
CA SER A 193 -7.75 -24.21 -20.46
C SER A 193 -8.46 -22.98 -19.88
N ILE A 194 -8.06 -21.77 -20.28
CA ILE A 194 -8.78 -20.54 -19.90
C ILE A 194 -10.27 -20.64 -20.28
N GLN A 195 -10.58 -21.13 -21.48
CA GLN A 195 -11.96 -21.28 -21.94
C GLN A 195 -12.76 -22.26 -21.07
N GLU A 196 -12.16 -23.40 -20.72
CA GLU A 196 -12.78 -24.40 -19.84
C GLU A 196 -13.01 -23.84 -18.44
N PHE A 197 -12.02 -23.17 -17.86
CA PHE A 197 -12.15 -22.51 -16.56
C PHE A 197 -13.33 -21.53 -16.55
N MET A 198 -13.43 -20.69 -17.59
CA MET A 198 -14.52 -19.73 -17.75
C MET A 198 -15.90 -20.37 -17.98
N SER A 199 -15.95 -21.58 -18.55
CA SER A 199 -17.21 -22.25 -18.92
C SER A 199 -17.73 -23.23 -17.87
N SER A 200 -16.88 -23.69 -16.95
CA SER A 200 -17.14 -24.84 -16.08
C SER A 200 -18.09 -24.62 -14.89
N GLY A 201 -18.69 -23.43 -14.73
CA GLY A 201 -19.55 -23.07 -13.60
C GLY A 201 -20.97 -22.73 -14.00
N GLY A 202 -21.59 -23.61 -14.80
CA GLY A 202 -23.05 -23.74 -14.94
C GLY A 202 -23.84 -22.44 -15.03
N GLY A 203 -24.03 -21.92 -16.25
CA GLY A 203 -24.95 -20.79 -16.51
C GLY A 203 -24.30 -19.41 -16.59
N GLY A 204 -23.03 -19.33 -17.00
CA GLY A 204 -22.28 -18.07 -17.17
C GLY A 204 -21.15 -17.85 -16.15
N GLY A 205 -20.99 -18.79 -15.20
CA GLY A 205 -19.93 -18.83 -14.19
C GLY A 205 -18.91 -19.94 -14.44
N GLY A 206 -17.88 -19.96 -13.60
CA GLY A 206 -16.78 -20.94 -13.55
C GLY A 206 -16.01 -20.76 -12.25
N TYR A 207 -15.82 -19.50 -11.90
CA TYR A 207 -15.39 -19.05 -10.61
C TYR A 207 -16.58 -18.50 -9.82
N ASN A 208 -16.92 -19.10 -8.67
CA ASN A 208 -17.98 -18.61 -7.79
C ASN A 208 -17.37 -18.21 -6.44
N TYR A 209 -17.03 -16.94 -6.31
CA TYR A 209 -16.62 -16.39 -5.03
C TYR A 209 -17.88 -16.12 -4.19
N THR A 210 -17.98 -16.79 -3.04
CA THR A 210 -19.15 -16.74 -2.14
C THR A 210 -18.92 -15.87 -0.90
N GLY A 211 -17.80 -15.14 -0.83
CA GLY A 211 -17.48 -14.27 0.31
C GLY A 211 -18.07 -12.87 0.17
N PRO A 212 -17.73 -11.96 1.12
CA PRO A 212 -18.10 -10.55 1.02
C PRO A 212 -17.59 -9.86 -0.21
N CYS A 213 -18.44 -8.99 -0.78
CA CYS A 213 -18.16 -8.28 -2.01
C CYS A 213 -18.19 -6.78 -1.75
N GLY A 214 -17.06 -6.13 -2.01
CA GLY A 214 -17.01 -4.70 -2.29
C GLY A 214 -17.05 -3.76 -1.09
N ASP A 215 -17.78 -4.07 -0.02
CA ASP A 215 -18.02 -3.16 1.10
C ASP A 215 -17.12 -3.46 2.30
N TYR A 216 -16.17 -2.57 2.55
CA TYR A 216 -15.14 -2.68 3.57
C TYR A 216 -15.48 -1.90 4.83
N THR A 217 -15.15 -2.48 5.99
CA THR A 217 -15.21 -1.82 7.30
C THR A 217 -13.83 -1.81 7.95
N GLN A 218 -13.73 -1.24 9.15
CA GLN A 218 -12.55 -1.45 9.99
C GLN A 218 -12.56 -2.90 10.50
N GLU A 219 -11.61 -3.70 10.05
CA GLU A 219 -11.54 -5.15 10.22
C GLU A 219 -10.18 -5.55 10.74
N SER A 220 -10.16 -6.11 11.94
CA SER A 220 -8.94 -6.50 12.63
C SER A 220 -9.06 -7.90 13.20
N ALA A 221 -7.94 -8.61 13.27
CA ALA A 221 -7.88 -9.94 13.86
C ALA A 221 -6.57 -10.12 14.62
N THR A 222 -6.49 -11.21 15.40
CA THR A 222 -5.24 -11.63 16.03
C THR A 222 -4.39 -12.37 15.00
N TRP A 223 -3.14 -11.94 14.88
CA TRP A 223 -2.11 -12.61 14.09
C TRP A 223 -1.05 -13.20 15.02
N ILE A 224 -0.49 -14.33 14.63
CA ILE A 224 0.61 -15.03 15.32
C ILE A 224 1.89 -14.77 14.57
N ARG A 225 2.89 -14.23 15.28
CA ARG A 225 4.23 -14.03 14.75
C ARG A 225 4.92 -15.37 14.53
N GLN A 226 5.49 -15.55 13.36
CA GLN A 226 6.20 -16.75 12.93
C GLN A 226 7.71 -16.62 13.23
N SER A 227 8.43 -17.74 13.12
CA SER A 227 9.88 -17.77 13.34
C SER A 227 10.68 -16.98 12.30
N ASP A 228 10.12 -16.74 11.11
CA ASP A 228 10.72 -15.91 10.05
C ASP A 228 10.34 -14.42 10.17
N ALA A 229 9.85 -14.00 11.33
CA ALA A 229 9.37 -12.64 11.64
C ALA A 229 8.14 -12.17 10.84
N SER A 230 7.54 -13.04 10.01
CA SER A 230 6.25 -12.74 9.39
C SER A 230 5.08 -13.03 10.33
N TRP A 231 3.88 -12.65 9.90
CA TRP A 231 2.63 -12.80 10.63
C TRP A 231 1.70 -13.74 9.90
N LYS A 232 1.13 -14.71 10.60
CA LYS A 232 0.09 -15.59 10.10
C LYS A 232 -1.16 -15.43 10.94
N LEU A 233 -2.33 -15.45 10.32
CA LEU A 233 -3.60 -15.31 11.05
C LEU A 233 -3.76 -16.44 12.09
N ALA A 234 -4.15 -16.10 13.32
CA ALA A 234 -4.09 -17.00 14.48
C ALA A 234 -4.95 -18.26 14.39
N SER A 235 -5.96 -18.24 13.52
CA SER A 235 -6.81 -19.35 13.10
C SER A 235 -7.49 -18.95 11.78
N THR A 236 -8.28 -19.83 11.18
CA THR A 236 -9.19 -19.41 10.11
C THR A 236 -10.14 -18.37 10.72
N PHE A 237 -9.96 -17.10 10.36
CA PHE A 237 -10.88 -16.04 10.74
C PHE A 237 -12.20 -16.32 10.04
N THR A 238 -13.27 -16.54 10.80
CA THR A 238 -14.61 -16.82 10.26
C THR A 238 -15.56 -15.63 10.44
N ASN A 239 -15.10 -14.55 11.07
CA ASN A 239 -15.89 -13.34 11.32
C ASN A 239 -15.83 -12.35 10.16
N PHE A 240 -15.81 -12.86 8.92
CA PHE A 240 -16.07 -11.99 7.78
C PHE A 240 -17.51 -11.50 7.91
N TYR A 241 -17.75 -10.23 7.58
CA TYR A 241 -19.09 -9.86 7.16
C TYR A 241 -19.42 -10.75 5.97
N ILE A 242 -20.41 -11.63 6.07
CA ILE A 242 -20.93 -12.36 4.92
C ILE A 242 -22.19 -11.61 4.52
N PRO A 243 -22.16 -10.83 3.43
CA PRO A 243 -23.37 -10.16 2.97
C PRO A 243 -24.40 -11.22 2.63
N PRO A 244 -25.70 -10.93 2.84
CA PRO A 244 -26.79 -11.79 2.39
C PRO A 244 -26.57 -12.32 0.97
N THR A 245 -27.00 -13.56 0.68
CA THR A 245 -26.73 -14.24 -0.61
C THR A 245 -27.14 -13.44 -1.85
N ASN A 246 -28.14 -12.56 -1.74
CA ASN A 246 -28.57 -11.65 -2.82
C ASN A 246 -27.61 -10.47 -3.09
N GLN A 247 -26.58 -10.29 -2.26
CA GLN A 247 -25.54 -9.27 -2.36
C GLN A 247 -24.16 -9.89 -2.66
N GLN A 248 -24.09 -11.22 -2.82
CA GLN A 248 -22.88 -11.93 -3.20
C GLN A 248 -22.70 -11.86 -4.74
N CYS A 249 -21.74 -11.04 -5.17
CA CYS A 249 -20.95 -11.01 -6.41
C CYS A 249 -21.59 -11.30 -7.79
N ALA A 250 -22.91 -11.44 -7.94
CA ALA A 250 -23.55 -11.36 -9.27
C ALA A 250 -23.74 -9.90 -9.71
N ASN A 251 -23.91 -8.99 -8.75
CA ASN A 251 -23.97 -7.54 -8.95
C ASN A 251 -23.31 -6.93 -7.72
N PHE A 252 -22.22 -6.17 -7.87
CA PHE A 252 -21.67 -5.35 -6.77
C PHE A 252 -22.73 -4.33 -6.33
N ALA A 253 -23.67 -4.79 -5.49
CA ALA A 253 -24.70 -3.98 -4.89
C ALA A 253 -24.18 -3.61 -3.51
N SER A 254 -23.26 -2.64 -3.47
CA SER A 254 -22.83 -2.04 -2.21
C SER A 254 -24.08 -1.67 -1.43
N THR A 255 -24.22 -2.26 -0.25
CA THR A 255 -25.32 -1.96 0.67
C THR A 255 -24.88 -1.12 1.82
N CYS A 256 -23.62 -0.66 1.82
CA CYS A 256 -23.04 0.19 2.84
C CYS A 256 -24.04 1.26 3.29
N PRO A 257 -24.78 1.02 4.40
CA PRO A 257 -25.91 1.86 4.71
C PRO A 257 -25.33 3.20 5.17
N PRO A 258 -25.83 4.35 4.69
CA PRO A 258 -25.50 5.61 5.31
C PRO A 258 -25.98 5.56 6.76
N LYS A 259 -25.08 5.31 7.72
CA LYS A 259 -25.47 5.09 9.11
C LYS A 259 -25.48 6.40 9.89
N SER A 260 -26.56 6.58 10.64
CA SER A 260 -26.70 7.52 11.75
C SER A 260 -25.58 7.36 12.78
N ALA A 261 -25.13 8.49 13.34
CA ALA A 261 -23.93 8.64 14.15
C ALA A 261 -23.75 7.56 15.25
N PRO A 262 -22.65 6.79 15.24
CA PRO A 262 -22.37 5.80 16.29
C PRO A 262 -21.51 6.36 17.44
N ASN A 263 -21.78 5.85 18.65
CA ASN A 263 -20.98 6.07 19.87
C ASN A 263 -19.63 5.36 19.75
N ASN A 264 -18.56 6.15 19.82
CA ASN A 264 -17.20 5.74 19.52
C ASN A 264 -16.52 5.10 20.75
N THR A 265 -16.03 3.87 20.63
CA THR A 265 -15.16 3.21 21.63
C THR A 265 -13.78 2.84 21.07
N SER A 266 -13.43 3.33 19.87
CA SER A 266 -12.10 3.12 19.30
C SER A 266 -11.05 3.90 20.11
N THR A 267 -10.12 3.16 20.72
CA THR A 267 -8.91 3.73 21.31
C THR A 267 -7.98 4.11 20.16
N SER A 268 -7.51 5.35 20.16
CA SER A 268 -6.67 5.91 19.11
C SER A 268 -5.44 5.03 18.85
N GLY A 269 -5.47 4.31 17.72
CA GLY A 269 -4.36 3.50 17.23
C GLY A 269 -3.12 4.36 17.00
N ASN A 270 -2.05 4.00 17.69
CA ASN A 270 -0.64 4.21 17.45
C ASN A 270 -0.17 5.49 16.68
N ARG A 271 0.52 6.40 17.40
CA ARG A 271 1.11 7.66 16.86
C ARG A 271 2.41 7.45 16.07
N ASN A 272 2.61 6.31 15.42
CA ASN A 272 3.82 6.07 14.62
C ASN A 272 3.89 6.94 13.35
N ASN A 273 2.77 7.60 12.99
CA ASN A 273 2.72 8.66 11.98
C ASN A 273 2.92 10.07 12.56
N GLY A 274 3.48 10.19 13.78
CA GLY A 274 3.94 11.47 14.29
C GLY A 274 4.92 12.02 13.25
N ALA A 275 4.50 13.07 12.53
CA ALA A 275 5.30 13.72 11.52
C ALA A 275 6.72 13.86 12.06
N SER A 276 7.66 13.12 11.48
CA SER A 276 9.08 13.27 11.83
C SER A 276 9.36 14.76 11.66
N SER A 277 9.68 15.41 12.77
CA SER A 277 9.83 16.86 12.87
C SER A 277 11.08 17.29 12.11
N THR A 278 11.05 17.24 10.79
CA THR A 278 12.07 17.78 9.89
C THR A 278 12.06 19.32 9.91
N SER A 279 11.10 19.94 10.61
CA SER A 279 10.95 21.39 10.71
C SER A 279 12.05 22.11 11.50
N MET A 280 12.73 21.49 12.48
CA MET A 280 13.79 22.19 13.22
C MET A 280 15.10 22.33 12.44
N MET A 281 15.43 21.39 11.55
CA MET A 281 16.65 21.46 10.75
C MET A 281 16.58 22.61 9.72
N SER A 282 15.44 22.79 9.05
CA SER A 282 15.26 23.90 8.10
C SER A 282 15.29 25.28 8.77
N LEU A 283 14.77 25.42 9.99
CA LEU A 283 14.79 26.67 10.74
C LEU A 283 16.22 27.02 11.21
N LEU A 284 16.99 26.04 11.67
CA LEU A 284 18.39 26.24 12.07
C LEU A 284 19.28 26.63 10.88
N VAL A 285 19.06 26.05 9.69
CA VAL A 285 19.77 26.44 8.46
C VAL A 285 19.43 27.87 8.06
N LEU A 286 18.16 28.28 8.15
CA LEU A 286 17.74 29.65 7.85
C LEU A 286 18.37 30.67 8.82
N LEU A 287 18.37 30.37 10.12
CA LEU A 287 18.98 31.22 11.15
C LEU A 287 20.50 31.34 10.98
N ALA A 288 21.19 30.25 10.62
CA ALA A 288 22.62 30.28 10.30
C ALA A 288 22.90 31.17 9.07
N PHE A 289 22.03 31.15 8.07
CA PHE A 289 22.17 32.00 6.88
C PHE A 289 22.00 33.49 7.20
N ILE A 290 21.02 33.83 8.03
CA ILE A 290 20.78 35.22 8.49
C ILE A 290 21.98 35.72 9.30
N PHE A 291 22.52 34.90 10.20
CA PHE A 291 23.68 35.27 11.02
C PHE A 291 24.94 35.51 10.17
N CYS A 292 25.17 34.68 9.14
CA CYS A 292 26.26 34.88 8.18
C CYS A 292 26.12 36.18 7.37
N LEU A 293 24.89 36.56 6.98
CA LEU A 293 24.62 37.82 6.28
C LEU A 293 24.87 39.04 7.16
N GLU A 294 24.53 38.98 8.45
CA GLU A 294 24.82 40.08 9.38
C GLU A 294 26.32 40.28 9.62
N ILE A 295 27.09 39.18 9.77
CA ILE A 295 28.55 39.26 9.92
C ILE A 295 29.20 39.88 8.67
N ALA A 296 28.73 39.51 7.47
CA ALA A 296 29.25 40.07 6.23
C ALA A 296 29.00 41.59 6.11
N ASN A 297 27.87 42.08 6.62
CA ASN A 297 27.55 43.51 6.61
C ASN A 297 28.32 44.33 7.66
N TYR A 298 28.72 43.73 8.78
CA TYR A 298 29.51 44.43 9.82
C TYR A 298 30.99 44.58 9.46
N GLY A 299 31.53 43.76 8.56
CA GLY A 299 32.95 43.80 8.15
C GLY A 299 33.31 44.83 7.09
N TRP A 300 32.35 45.64 6.61
CA TRP A 300 32.51 46.60 5.49
C TRP A 300 32.36 48.07 5.90
N LYS A 301 32.52 48.38 7.19
CA LYS A 301 32.70 49.76 7.68
C LYS A 301 34.12 49.98 8.18
#